data_AF-A0A3D5DK88-F1
#
_entry.id   AF-A0A3D5DK88-F1
#
_cell.length_a   1.000
_cell.length_b   1.000
_cell.length_c   1.000
_cell.angle_alpha   90.00
_cell.angle_beta   90.00
_cell.angle_gamma   90.00
#
_symmetry.space_group_name_H-M   'P 1'
#
loop_
_entity.id
_entity.type
_entity.pdbx_description
1 polymer ?
#
loop_
_entity_poly.entity_id
_entity_poly.type
_entity_poly.pdbx_seq_one_letter_code
_entity_poly.pdbx_strand_id
1 'polypeptide(L)'
;MRLTWRDGLATLLVAAAAVLYALWAANALMPGVSTRWMTVIAFALGMAACTANQRELAEVYGATREGPRPSGLHIALATTLGTVMLVAGILAFVLASDAMLATLVAAMIALWLLATARHALTGRHPQLRAHPAAH
;
A
#
# COMPACT_ATOMS: atom_id res chain seq x y z
N MET A 1 -21.33 -5.65 5.52
CA MET A 1 -19.99 -5.37 4.99
C MET A 1 -19.75 -3.86 5.07
N ARG A 2 -19.05 -3.38 6.10
CA ARG A 2 -18.52 -2.01 6.10
C ARG A 2 -17.14 -2.12 5.46
N LEU A 3 -17.09 -2.10 4.13
CA LEU A 3 -15.87 -1.67 3.44
C LEU A 3 -15.55 -0.32 4.06
N THR A 4 -14.51 -0.26 4.90
CA THR A 4 -14.24 0.99 5.58
C THR A 4 -13.92 1.97 4.46
N TRP A 5 -14.62 3.09 4.39
CA TRP A 5 -14.44 4.13 3.37
C TRP A 5 -12.96 4.47 3.13
N ARG A 6 -12.12 4.22 4.13
CA ARG A 6 -10.66 4.37 4.13
C ARG A 6 -9.90 3.33 3.30
N ASP A 7 -10.34 2.08 3.23
CA ASP A 7 -9.74 1.07 2.35
C ASP A 7 -9.97 1.43 0.87
N GLY A 8 -11.16 1.97 0.60
CA GLY A 8 -11.48 2.58 -0.68
C GLY A 8 -10.59 3.78 -0.98
N LEU A 9 -10.35 4.66 -0.01
CA LEU A 9 -9.48 5.82 -0.15
C LEU A 9 -8.02 5.43 -0.41
N ALA A 10 -7.48 4.46 0.34
CA ALA A 10 -6.11 3.96 0.15
C ALA A 10 -5.94 3.34 -1.25
N THR A 11 -6.93 2.56 -1.70
CA THR A 11 -6.95 1.99 -3.06
C THR A 11 -6.99 3.09 -4.12
N LEU A 12 -7.82 4.11 -3.91
CA LEU A 12 -7.93 5.24 -4.84
C LEU A 12 -6.64 6.06 -4.91
N LEU A 13 -5.95 6.29 -3.79
CA LEU A 13 -4.68 7.00 -3.75
C LEU A 13 -3.56 6.21 -4.45
N VAL A 14 -3.47 4.90 -4.22
CA VAL A 14 -2.48 4.04 -4.90
C VAL A 14 -2.77 3.96 -6.40
N ALA A 15 -4.04 3.79 -6.77
CA ALA A 15 -4.46 3.78 -8.17
C ALA A 15 -4.16 5.12 -8.85
N ALA A 16 -4.48 6.24 -8.20
CA ALA A 16 -4.16 7.57 -8.70
C ALA A 16 -2.66 7.76 -8.91
N ALA A 17 -1.83 7.31 -7.97
CA ALA A 17 -0.38 7.41 -8.08
C ALA A 17 0.19 6.53 -9.22
N ALA A 18 -0.31 5.30 -9.37
CA ALA A 18 0.09 4.40 -10.45
C ALA A 18 -0.32 4.93 -11.83
N VAL A 19 -1.56 5.42 -11.97
CA VAL A 19 -2.06 6.00 -13.21
C VAL A 19 -1.30 7.29 -13.54
N LEU A 20 -1.09 8.16 -12.56
CA LEU A 20 -0.32 9.39 -12.77
C LEU A 20 1.11 9.08 -13.22
N TYR A 21 1.77 8.10 -12.60
CA TYR A 21 3.09 7.64 -13.03
C TYR A 21 3.08 7.08 -14.45
N ALA A 22 2.13 6.22 -14.79
CA ALA A 22 2.03 5.64 -16.13
C ALA A 22 1.80 6.71 -17.21
N LEU A 23 0.91 7.67 -16.95
CA LEU A 23 0.61 8.76 -17.87
C LEU A 23 1.78 9.74 -18.02
N TRP A 24 2.49 10.04 -16.93
CA TRP A 24 3.71 10.85 -16.96
C TRP A 24 4.84 10.14 -17.71
N ALA A 25 5.07 8.85 -17.43
CA ALA A 25 6.09 8.03 -18.11
C ALA A 25 5.80 7.85 -19.61
N ALA A 26 4.53 7.83 -20.00
CA ALA A 26 4.10 7.85 -21.40
C ALA A 26 4.17 9.24 -22.06
N ASN A 27 4.63 10.27 -21.32
CA ASN A 27 4.64 11.67 -21.73
C ASN A 27 3.26 12.20 -22.17
N ALA A 28 2.17 11.57 -21.69
CA ALA A 28 0.80 11.91 -22.02
C ALA A 28 0.24 12.99 -21.09
N LEU A 29 0.85 13.19 -19.92
CA LEU A 29 0.38 14.12 -18.89
C LEU A 29 1.58 14.78 -18.19
N MET A 30 1.52 16.10 -17.99
CA MET A 30 2.61 16.91 -17.43
C MET A 30 3.95 16.82 -18.20
N PRO A 31 3.98 17.03 -19.52
CA PRO A 31 5.22 17.02 -20.29
C PRO A 31 6.18 18.09 -19.75
N GLY A 32 7.43 17.69 -19.46
CA GLY A 32 8.46 18.57 -18.91
C GLY A 32 8.53 18.64 -17.37
N VAL A 33 7.65 17.95 -16.65
CA VAL A 33 7.82 17.77 -15.19
C VAL A 33 9.02 16.86 -14.92
N SER A 34 9.91 17.31 -14.04
CA SER A 34 11.12 16.56 -13.71
C SER A 34 10.82 15.34 -12.85
N THR A 35 11.66 14.30 -12.98
CA THR A 35 11.61 13.08 -12.16
C THR A 35 11.58 13.38 -10.67
N ARG A 36 12.24 14.46 -10.23
CA ARG A 36 12.26 14.90 -8.81
C ARG A 36 10.86 15.31 -8.33
N TRP A 37 10.16 16.13 -9.11
CA TRP A 37 8.79 16.54 -8.78
C TRP A 37 7.82 15.37 -8.80
N MET A 38 7.96 14.49 -9.79
CA MET A 38 7.12 13.30 -9.88
C MET A 38 7.37 12.33 -8.71
N THR A 39 8.63 12.21 -8.27
CA THR A 39 9.00 11.45 -7.07
C THR A 39 8.34 12.03 -5.82
N VAL A 40 8.37 13.36 -5.64
CA VAL A 40 7.72 14.01 -4.49
C VAL A 40 6.22 13.73 -4.48
N ILE A 41 5.55 13.84 -5.64
CA ILE A 41 4.11 13.59 -5.76
C ILE A 41 3.77 12.12 -5.44
N ALA A 42 4.48 11.17 -6.06
CA ALA A 42 4.27 9.74 -5.83
C ALA A 42 4.55 9.36 -4.37
N PHE A 43 5.60 9.89 -3.78
CA PHE A 43 5.95 9.66 -2.38
C PHE A 43 4.89 10.24 -1.43
N ALA A 44 4.39 11.44 -1.70
CA ALA A 44 3.32 12.06 -0.91
C ALA A 44 2.01 11.25 -0.98
N LEU A 45 1.65 10.75 -2.15
CA LEU A 45 0.51 9.85 -2.34
C LEU A 45 0.68 8.54 -1.56
N GLY A 46 1.86 7.94 -1.61
CA GLY A 46 2.19 6.75 -0.81
C GLY A 46 2.07 6.99 0.70
N MET A 47 2.58 8.14 1.18
CA MET A 47 2.43 8.55 2.58
C MET A 47 0.96 8.75 2.98
N ALA A 48 0.16 9.38 2.11
CA ALA A 48 -1.28 9.57 2.35
C ALA A 48 -2.04 8.23 2.38
N ALA A 49 -1.67 7.27 1.52
CA ALA A 49 -2.22 5.91 1.55
C ALA A 49 -1.87 5.19 2.87
N CYS A 50 -0.64 5.35 3.35
CA CYS A 50 -0.21 4.81 4.64
C CYS A 50 -0.98 5.42 5.83
N THR A 51 -1.22 6.74 5.85
CA THR A 51 -1.94 7.39 6.97
C THR A 51 -3.43 7.07 6.99
N ALA A 52 -4.05 6.85 5.83
CA ALA A 52 -5.43 6.38 5.73
C ALA A 52 -5.65 5.03 6.47
N ASN A 53 -4.60 4.21 6.57
CA ASN A 53 -4.62 2.86 7.14
C ASN A 53 -4.07 2.75 8.59
N GLN A 54 -3.89 3.85 9.32
CA GLN A 54 -3.19 3.87 10.63
C GLN A 54 -3.84 3.05 11.77
N ARG A 55 -5.15 2.81 11.76
CA ARG A 55 -5.79 1.97 12.82
C ARG A 55 -5.51 0.48 12.63
N GLU A 56 -5.40 0.01 11.39
CA GLU A 56 -4.94 -1.35 11.08
C GLU A 56 -3.49 -1.56 11.51
N LEU A 57 -2.63 -0.55 11.41
CA LEU A 57 -1.25 -0.61 11.91
C LEU A 57 -1.20 -0.77 13.45
N ALA A 58 -2.11 -0.13 14.19
CA ALA A 58 -2.23 -0.31 15.64
C ALA A 58 -2.67 -1.75 16.01
N GLU A 59 -3.54 -2.37 15.20
CA GLU A 59 -3.91 -3.78 15.35
C GLU A 59 -2.78 -4.73 14.92
N VAL A 60 -2.04 -4.39 13.85
CA VAL A 60 -0.96 -5.21 13.29
C VAL A 60 0.28 -5.24 14.19
N TYR A 61 0.64 -4.10 14.80
CA TYR A 61 1.73 -4.01 15.76
C TYR A 61 1.29 -4.29 17.21
N GLY A 62 0.03 -4.67 17.43
CA GLY A 62 -0.46 -5.16 18.71
C GLY A 62 -0.71 -4.10 19.79
N ALA A 63 -0.92 -2.84 19.40
CA ALA A 63 -1.32 -1.76 20.31
C ALA A 63 -2.79 -1.91 20.79
N THR A 64 -3.62 -2.66 20.08
CA THR A 64 -4.95 -3.12 20.53
C THR A 64 -4.93 -4.63 20.77
N ARG A 65 -5.29 -5.05 21.99
CA ARG A 65 -5.07 -6.40 22.52
C ARG A 65 -6.14 -7.43 22.09
N GLU A 66 -7.07 -7.06 21.21
CA GLU A 66 -8.36 -7.75 21.02
C GLU A 66 -8.55 -8.44 19.65
N GLY A 67 -7.54 -8.46 18.77
CA GLY A 67 -7.62 -9.09 17.45
C GLY A 67 -6.70 -10.31 17.26
N PRO A 68 -7.01 -11.25 16.34
CA PRO A 68 -6.08 -12.28 15.90
C PRO A 68 -4.78 -11.64 15.42
N ARG A 69 -3.64 -11.96 16.06
CA ARG A 69 -2.35 -11.39 15.69
C ARG A 69 -2.03 -11.69 14.21
N PRO A 70 -1.58 -10.71 13.43
CA PRO A 70 -1.10 -10.96 12.07
C PRO A 70 0.07 -11.94 12.09
N SER A 71 0.22 -12.73 11.02
CA SER A 71 1.36 -13.61 10.87
C SER A 71 2.67 -12.79 10.81
N GLY A 72 3.74 -13.28 11.45
CA GLY A 72 5.04 -12.59 11.43
C GLY A 72 5.58 -12.36 10.01
N LEU A 73 5.21 -13.22 9.05
CA LEU A 73 5.50 -13.06 7.63
C LEU A 73 4.89 -11.79 7.04
N HIS A 74 3.63 -11.46 7.37
CA HIS A 74 2.97 -10.26 6.87
C HIS A 74 3.65 -9.00 7.37
N ILE A 75 4.04 -8.98 8.65
CA ILE A 75 4.79 -7.88 9.26
C ILE A 75 6.14 -7.72 8.55
N ALA A 76 6.90 -8.81 8.40
CA ALA A 76 8.19 -8.78 7.72
C ALA A 76 8.07 -8.23 6.29
N LEU A 77 7.13 -8.74 5.49
CA LEU A 77 6.91 -8.28 4.11
C LEU A 77 6.52 -6.80 4.05
N ALA A 78 5.58 -6.36 4.91
CA ALA A 78 5.15 -4.98 4.94
C ALA A 78 6.29 -4.04 5.35
N THR A 79 7.10 -4.41 6.35
CA THR A 79 8.27 -3.64 6.77
C THR A 79 9.32 -3.59 5.67
N THR A 80 9.68 -4.72 5.05
CA THR A 80 10.66 -4.76 3.97
C THR A 80 10.23 -3.90 2.78
N LEU A 81 8.97 -4.03 2.34
CA LEU A 81 8.45 -3.21 1.24
C LEU A 81 8.40 -1.72 1.61
N GLY A 82 8.05 -1.37 2.85
CA GLY A 82 8.11 0.01 3.34
C GLY A 82 9.54 0.57 3.34
N THR A 83 10.53 -0.22 3.74
CA THR A 83 11.95 0.16 3.67
C THR A 83 12.40 0.36 2.23
N VAL A 84 12.04 -0.55 1.31
CA VAL A 84 12.33 -0.42 -0.12
C VAL A 84 11.72 0.86 -0.69
N MET A 85 10.46 1.15 -0.35
CA MET A 85 9.76 2.36 -0.79
C MET A 85 10.50 3.63 -0.32
N LEU A 86 10.95 3.67 0.95
CA LEU A 86 11.70 4.80 1.49
C LEU A 86 13.06 4.99 0.78
N VAL A 87 13.85 3.92 0.65
CA VAL A 87 15.17 3.97 0.01
C VAL A 87 15.04 4.35 -1.46
N ALA A 88 14.11 3.74 -2.19
CA ALA A 88 13.84 4.06 -3.58
C ALA A 88 13.39 5.52 -3.76
N GLY A 89 12.52 6.04 -2.88
CA GLY A 89 12.11 7.44 -2.91
C GLY A 89 13.27 8.42 -2.71
N ILE A 90 14.16 8.15 -1.76
CA ILE A 90 15.35 8.98 -1.52
C ILE A 90 16.27 8.96 -2.75
N LEU A 91 16.57 7.76 -3.28
CA LEU A 91 17.45 7.61 -4.43
C LEU A 91 16.85 8.22 -5.70
N ALA A 92 15.54 8.03 -5.94
CA ALA A 92 14.82 8.64 -7.05
C ALA A 92 14.89 10.17 -6.99
N PHE A 93 14.73 10.75 -5.80
CA PHE A 93 14.81 12.20 -5.62
C PHE A 93 16.23 12.74 -5.78
N VAL A 94 17.23 12.14 -5.11
CA VAL A 94 18.61 12.63 -5.11
C VAL A 94 19.25 12.48 -6.49
N LEU A 95 19.10 11.31 -7.10
CA LEU A 95 19.71 10.96 -8.38
C LEU A 95 18.87 11.36 -9.59
N ALA A 96 17.63 11.84 -9.38
CA ALA A 96 16.65 12.05 -10.45
C ALA A 96 16.49 10.78 -11.34
N SER A 97 16.43 9.61 -10.71
CA SER A 97 16.45 8.31 -11.40
C SER A 97 15.04 7.78 -11.66
N ASP A 98 14.71 7.61 -12.94
CA ASP A 98 13.43 7.05 -13.38
C ASP A 98 13.26 5.58 -12.94
N ALA A 99 14.35 4.82 -12.89
CA ALA A 99 14.34 3.43 -12.42
C ALA A 99 14.00 3.34 -10.92
N MET A 100 14.52 4.25 -10.11
CA MET A 100 14.20 4.30 -8.68
C MET A 100 12.77 4.81 -8.44
N LEU A 101 12.28 5.73 -9.27
CA LEU A 101 10.87 6.14 -9.26
C LEU A 101 9.94 4.98 -9.63
N ALA A 102 10.28 4.19 -10.65
CA ALA A 102 9.55 2.98 -11.00
C ALA A 102 9.51 1.99 -9.81
N THR A 103 10.65 1.84 -9.12
CA THR A 103 10.78 0.97 -7.95
C THR A 103 9.91 1.44 -6.78
N LEU A 104 9.87 2.76 -6.52
CA LEU A 104 8.99 3.37 -5.53
C LEU A 104 7.51 3.03 -5.82
N VAL A 105 7.07 3.24 -7.06
CA VAL A 105 5.69 2.96 -7.48
C VAL A 105 5.38 1.47 -7.41
N ALA A 106 6.30 0.61 -7.84
CA ALA A 106 6.15 -0.84 -7.76
C ALA A 106 6.03 -1.33 -6.30
N ALA A 107 6.86 -0.81 -5.39
CA ALA A 107 6.80 -1.15 -3.97
C ALA A 107 5.46 -0.72 -3.34
N MET A 108 4.95 0.45 -3.72
CA MET A 108 3.64 0.93 -3.28
C MET A 108 2.49 0.03 -3.78
N ILE A 109 2.53 -0.41 -5.05
CA ILE A 109 1.55 -1.36 -5.61
C ILE A 109 1.65 -2.71 -4.89
N ALA A 110 2.86 -3.19 -4.60
CA ALA A 110 3.08 -4.44 -3.88
C ALA A 110 2.51 -4.40 -2.45
N LEU A 111 2.70 -3.29 -1.73
CA LEU A 111 2.08 -3.06 -0.43
C LEU A 111 0.55 -3.09 -0.51
N TRP A 112 -0.02 -2.45 -1.53
CA TRP A 112 -1.46 -2.46 -1.78
C TRP A 112 -1.97 -3.88 -2.02
N LEU A 113 -1.34 -4.65 -2.91
CA LEU A 113 -1.69 -6.04 -3.18
C LEU A 113 -1.62 -6.91 -1.91
N LEU A 114 -0.58 -6.73 -1.10
CA LEU A 114 -0.41 -7.45 0.16
C LEU A 114 -1.55 -7.15 1.14
N ALA A 115 -1.96 -5.88 1.24
CA ALA A 115 -3.08 -5.46 2.08
C ALA A 115 -4.42 -6.04 1.59
N THR A 116 -4.69 -5.95 0.28
CA THR A 116 -5.90 -6.49 -0.35
C THR A 116 -5.98 -8.01 -0.20
N ALA A 117 -4.88 -8.73 -0.40
CA ALA A 117 -4.81 -10.17 -0.22
C ALA A 117 -5.14 -10.58 1.22
N ARG A 118 -4.60 -9.87 2.21
CA ARG A 118 -4.93 -10.10 3.62
C ARG A 118 -6.42 -9.93 3.87
N HIS A 119 -7.03 -8.85 3.38
CA HIS A 119 -8.46 -8.59 3.53
C HIS A 119 -9.33 -9.67 2.87
N ALA A 120 -8.94 -10.14 1.68
CA ALA A 120 -9.63 -11.21 0.98
C ALA A 120 -9.55 -12.55 1.72
N LEU A 121 -8.41 -12.85 2.35
CA LEU A 121 -8.20 -14.08 3.12
C LEU A 121 -8.93 -14.05 4.48
N THR A 122 -8.85 -12.93 5.22
CA THR A 122 -9.55 -12.78 6.51
C THR A 122 -11.07 -12.71 6.34
N GLY A 123 -11.57 -12.10 5.26
CA GLY A 123 -12.99 -12.04 4.92
C GLY A 123 -13.63 -13.40 4.57
N ARG A 124 -12.84 -14.42 4.23
CA ARG A 124 -13.33 -15.80 3.93
C ARG A 124 -13.50 -16.67 5.17
N HIS A 125 -12.89 -16.34 6.29
CA HIS A 125 -12.97 -17.13 7.53
C HIS A 125 -14.30 -17.13 8.32
N PRO A 126 -15.29 -16.23 8.11
CA PRO A 126 -16.55 -16.30 8.85
C PRO A 126 -17.43 -17.50 8.52
N GLN A 127 -17.25 -18.12 7.35
CA GLN A 127 -18.20 -19.13 6.84
C GLN A 127 -17.91 -20.57 7.31
N LEU A 128 -16.70 -20.88 7.78
CA LEU A 128 -16.33 -22.24 8.22
C LEU A 128 -16.67 -22.55 9.69
N ARG A 129 -17.04 -21.54 10.50
CA ARG A 129 -17.47 -21.75 11.90
C ARG A 129 -18.98 -21.93 12.09
N ALA A 130 -19.76 -21.84 11.02
CA ALA A 130 -21.22 -21.99 11.05
C ALA A 130 -21.67 -23.38 10.61
N HIS A 131 -20.95 -24.45 11.02
CA HIS A 131 -21.51 -25.80 10.93
C HIS A 131 -22.03 -26.22 12.30
N PRO A 132 -23.34 -26.12 12.56
CA PRO A 132 -23.93 -26.76 13.73
C PRO A 132 -23.82 -28.27 13.51
N ALA A 133 -23.06 -28.94 14.37
CA ALA A 133 -23.17 -30.38 14.54
C ALA A 133 -24.57 -30.65 15.13
N ALA A 134 -25.54 -30.89 14.24
CA ALA A 134 -26.76 -31.59 14.59
C ALA A 134 -26.61 -33.02 14.07
N HIS A 135 -26.58 -33.96 15.01
CA HIS A 135 -27.24 -35.27 15.03
C HIS A 135 -26.50 -36.21 15.99
#